data_AF-A0A8I6WIW8-F1
#
_entry.id   AF-A0A8I6WIW8-F1
#
_cell.length_a   1.000
_cell.length_b   1.000
_cell.length_c   1.000
_cell.angle_alpha   90.00
_cell.angle_beta   90.00
_cell.angle_gamma   90.00
#
_symmetry.space_group_name_H-M   'P 1'
#
loop_
_entity.id
_entity.type
_entity.pdbx_description
1 polymer ?
#
loop_
_entity_poly.entity_id
_entity_poly.type
_entity_poly.pdbx_seq_one_letter_code
_entity_poly.pdbx_strand_id
1 'polypeptide(L)'
;MDFKEFCVAAIGPYELEALDRWEEIAGTIFQHFEQEGNRVISVEELAQELNLAPTHYSIVQDWIRKTDGKLNFLGFTKFLHGVTIRGANTRRH
;
A
#
# COMPACT_ATOMS: atom_id res chain seq x y z
N MET A 1 -16.10 12.26 -6.29
CA MET A 1 -15.29 11.63 -7.34
C MET A 1 -14.77 12.72 -8.24
N ASP A 2 -13.59 13.22 -7.90
CA ASP A 2 -12.88 14.20 -8.71
C ASP A 2 -12.20 13.49 -9.89
N PHE A 3 -12.00 14.17 -11.03
CA PHE A 3 -11.34 13.59 -12.21
C PHE A 3 -9.95 13.00 -11.87
N LYS A 4 -9.29 13.57 -10.86
CA LYS A 4 -8.02 13.10 -10.32
C LYS A 4 -8.13 11.74 -9.62
N GLU A 5 -9.19 11.49 -8.84
CA GLU A 5 -9.46 10.17 -8.24
C GLU A 5 -9.71 9.12 -9.32
N PHE A 6 -10.41 9.49 -10.40
CA PHE A 6 -10.65 8.59 -11.53
C PHE A 6 -9.37 8.25 -12.28
N CYS A 7 -8.48 9.23 -12.53
CA CYS A 7 -7.19 8.98 -13.17
C CYS A 7 -6.26 8.12 -12.31
N VAL A 8 -6.25 8.31 -10.99
CA VAL A 8 -5.47 7.48 -10.06
C VAL A 8 -6.00 6.04 -10.00
N ALA A 9 -7.33 5.85 -10.11
CA ALA A 9 -7.93 4.52 -10.14
C ALA A 9 -7.78 3.79 -11.49
N ALA A 10 -7.64 4.54 -12.59
CA ALA A 10 -7.55 3.99 -13.95
C ALA A 10 -6.11 3.61 -14.36
N ILE A 11 -5.10 4.30 -13.82
CA ILE A 11 -3.68 4.02 -14.08
C ILE A 11 -3.21 3.04 -12.99
N GLY A 12 -2.92 1.80 -13.39
CA GLY A 12 -2.40 0.80 -12.45
C GLY A 12 -1.06 1.27 -11.84
N PRO A 13 -0.71 0.83 -10.61
CA PRO A 13 0.55 1.21 -9.94
C PRO A 13 1.80 1.09 -10.83
N TYR A 14 1.82 0.09 -11.73
CA TYR A 14 2.91 -0.15 -12.68
C TYR A 14 3.05 0.89 -13.80
N GLU A 15 1.95 1.49 -14.26
CA GLU A 15 2.01 2.58 -15.25
C GLU A 15 2.37 3.92 -14.60
N LEU A 16 2.09 4.03 -13.30
CA LEU A 16 2.42 5.20 -12.49
C LEU A 16 3.91 5.23 -12.09
N GLU A 17 4.55 4.08 -11.82
CA GLU A 17 6.01 3.97 -11.60
C GLU A 17 6.85 4.48 -12.78
N ALA A 18 6.32 4.47 -14.01
CA ALA A 18 7.00 4.96 -15.21
C ALA A 18 6.93 6.50 -15.37
N LEU A 19 6.17 7.18 -14.51
CA LEU A 19 6.06 8.64 -14.50
C LEU A 19 6.96 9.21 -13.40
N ASP A 20 7.78 10.22 -13.74
CA ASP A 20 8.63 11.00 -12.81
C ASP A 20 7.87 11.57 -11.59
N ARG A 21 6.54 11.49 -11.58
CA ARG A 21 5.65 12.01 -10.54
C ARG A 21 5.16 10.95 -9.56
N TRP A 22 5.54 9.68 -9.70
CA TRP A 22 5.11 8.61 -8.78
C TRP A 22 5.48 8.93 -7.34
N GLU A 23 6.69 9.41 -7.08
CA GLU A 23 7.13 9.73 -5.72
C GLU A 23 6.30 10.86 -5.10
N GLU A 24 5.98 11.92 -5.87
CA GLU A 24 5.09 13.00 -5.41
C GLU A 24 3.67 12.49 -5.11
N ILE A 25 3.14 11.62 -5.97
CA ILE A 25 1.80 11.05 -5.85
C ILE A 25 1.74 10.09 -4.66
N ALA A 26 2.68 9.15 -4.56
CA ALA A 26 2.80 8.22 -3.46
C ALA A 26 3.00 8.95 -2.13
N GLY A 27 3.82 10.01 -2.11
CA GLY A 27 3.99 10.87 -0.94
C GLY A 27 2.68 11.53 -0.51
N THR A 28 1.92 12.09 -1.44
CA THR A 28 0.61 12.69 -1.16
C THR A 28 -0.38 11.66 -0.61
N ILE A 29 -0.49 10.49 -1.26
CA ILE A 29 -1.39 9.42 -0.81
C ILE A 29 -0.94 8.90 0.56
N PHE A 30 0.37 8.80 0.81
CA PHE A 30 0.90 8.38 2.10
C PHE A 30 0.55 9.36 3.22
N GLN A 31 0.56 10.67 2.98
CA GLN A 31 0.14 11.65 4.00
C GLN A 31 -1.34 11.48 4.38
N HIS A 32 -2.21 11.27 3.39
CA HIS A 32 -3.62 10.98 3.64
C HIS A 32 -3.81 9.64 4.37
N PHE A 33 -3.09 8.60 3.92
CA PHE A 33 -3.06 7.30 4.57
C PHE A 33 -2.58 7.42 6.02
N GLU A 34 -1.55 8.21 6.30
CA GLU A 34 -0.99 8.38 7.64
C GLU A 34 -2.01 8.95 8.64
N GLN A 35 -2.90 9.83 8.18
CA GLN A 35 -3.94 10.46 8.98
C GLN A 35 -5.17 9.56 9.17
N GLU A 36 -5.65 8.91 8.10
CA GLU A 36 -6.96 8.23 8.13
C GLU A 36 -6.88 6.70 8.07
N GLY A 37 -5.83 6.12 7.48
CA GLY A 37 -5.76 4.69 7.15
C GLY A 37 -4.63 3.91 7.84
N ASN A 38 -3.59 4.59 8.32
CA ASN A 38 -2.40 3.97 8.87
C ASN A 38 -2.64 3.62 10.35
N ARG A 39 -3.21 2.43 10.52
CA ARG A 39 -3.45 1.81 11.82
C ARG A 39 -2.21 1.11 12.34
N VAL A 40 -2.17 0.93 13.66
CA VAL A 40 -1.21 0.02 14.29
C VAL A 40 -1.49 -1.39 13.77
N ILE A 41 -0.45 -2.09 13.33
CA ILE A 41 -0.55 -3.44 12.77
C ILE A 41 0.65 -4.28 13.23
N SER A 42 0.42 -5.54 13.56
CA SER A 42 1.48 -6.50 13.87
C SER A 42 2.11 -7.09 12.61
N VAL A 43 3.30 -7.69 12.77
CA VAL A 43 3.98 -8.42 11.69
C VAL A 43 3.10 -9.56 11.19
N GLU A 44 2.45 -10.27 12.12
CA GLU A 44 1.58 -11.39 11.85
C GLU A 44 0.34 -10.97 11.05
N GLU A 45 -0.34 -9.89 11.46
CA GLU A 45 -1.51 -9.36 10.76
C GLU A 45 -1.16 -8.89 9.35
N LEU A 46 -0.07 -8.13 9.21
CA LEU A 46 0.39 -7.63 7.91
C LEU A 46 0.77 -8.80 6.98
N ALA A 47 1.47 -9.81 7.51
CA ALA A 47 1.85 -10.97 6.74
C ALA A 47 0.62 -11.81 6.30
N GLN A 48 -0.40 -11.90 7.14
CA GLN A 48 -1.68 -12.55 6.80
C GLN A 48 -2.42 -11.79 5.69
N GLU A 49 -2.51 -10.46 5.78
CA GLU A 49 -3.13 -9.63 4.73
C GLU A 49 -2.44 -9.83 3.37
N LEU A 50 -1.12 -9.99 3.40
CA LEU A 50 -0.29 -10.23 2.21
C LEU A 50 -0.19 -11.71 1.80
N ASN A 51 -0.83 -12.63 2.52
CA ASN A 51 -0.76 -14.09 2.31
C ASN A 51 0.68 -14.64 2.29
N LEU A 52 1.55 -14.10 3.14
CA LEU A 52 2.94 -14.55 3.26
C LEU A 52 3.03 -15.81 4.11
N ALA A 53 3.91 -16.73 3.71
CA ALA A 53 4.27 -17.86 4.55
C ALA A 53 5.07 -17.38 5.79
N PRO A 54 4.98 -18.06 6.94
CA PRO A 54 5.72 -17.71 8.17
C PRO A 54 7.22 -17.49 7.99
N THR A 55 7.83 -18.17 7.02
CA THR A 55 9.25 -18.02 6.65
C THR A 55 9.61 -16.64 6.11
N HIS A 56 8.62 -15.83 5.72
CA HIS A 56 8.81 -14.51 5.11
C HIS A 56 8.36 -13.35 6.01
N TYR A 57 7.97 -13.61 7.27
CA TYR A 57 7.49 -12.57 8.19
C TYR A 57 8.56 -11.52 8.50
N SER A 58 9.84 -11.90 8.45
CA SER A 58 10.95 -10.96 8.63
C SER A 58 10.98 -9.85 7.59
N ILE A 59 10.47 -10.09 6.37
CA ILE A 59 10.46 -9.10 5.29
C ILE A 59 9.56 -7.91 5.63
N VAL A 60 8.44 -8.16 6.32
CA VAL A 60 7.47 -7.11 6.66
C VAL A 60 7.76 -6.45 8.00
N GLN A 61 8.70 -6.99 8.78
CA GLN A 61 9.14 -6.39 10.04
C GLN A 61 9.75 -5.00 9.82
N ASP A 62 10.51 -4.82 8.73
CA ASP A 62 11.12 -3.54 8.37
C ASP A 62 10.12 -2.54 7.78
N TRP A 63 8.88 -2.96 7.54
CA TRP A 63 7.80 -2.12 7.01
C TRP A 63 7.02 -1.45 8.14
N ILE A 64 7.15 -1.95 9.36
CA ILE A 64 6.46 -1.46 10.55
C ILE A 64 7.42 -0.58 11.36
N ARG A 65 7.01 0.66 11.63
CA ARG A 65 7.76 1.60 12.45
C ARG A 65 7.77 1.14 13.90
N LYS A 66 8.98 1.04 14.47
CA LYS A 66 9.17 0.68 15.88
C LYS A 66 8.63 1.72 16.87
N THR A 67 8.42 2.96 16.42
CA THR A 67 7.96 4.07 17.25
C THR A 67 6.48 4.01 17.60
N ASP A 68 5.64 3.62 16.63
CA ASP A 68 4.17 3.67 16.74
C ASP A 68 3.47 2.41 16.21
N GLY A 69 4.21 1.41 15.73
CA GLY A 69 3.65 0.15 15.22
C GLY A 69 2.87 0.31 13.91
N LYS A 70 3.07 1.43 13.19
CA LYS A 70 2.37 1.75 11.93
C LYS A 70 3.23 1.43 10.72
N LEU A 71 2.62 1.31 9.53
CA LEU A 71 3.37 1.15 8.29
C LEU A 71 4.21 2.41 8.00
N ASN A 72 5.47 2.23 7.63
CA ASN A 72 6.30 3.29 7.05
C ASN A 72 6.01 3.44 5.55
N PHE A 73 6.61 4.46 4.93
CA PHE A 73 6.42 4.74 3.50
C PHE A 73 6.81 3.54 2.62
N LEU A 74 7.89 2.83 2.93
CA LEU A 74 8.30 1.62 2.21
C LEU A 74 7.23 0.52 2.32
N GLY A 75 6.72 0.28 3.53
CA GLY A 75 5.65 -0.66 3.79
C GLY A 75 4.38 -0.31 3.02
N PHE A 76 4.02 0.97 2.99
CA PHE A 76 2.91 1.48 2.23
C PHE A 76 3.09 1.29 0.72
N THR A 77 4.25 1.62 0.14
CA THR A 77 4.48 1.40 -1.30
C THR A 77 4.45 -0.08 -1.64
N LYS A 78 5.13 -0.94 -0.85
CA LYS A 78 5.07 -2.40 -1.04
C LYS A 78 3.66 -2.96 -0.85
N PHE A 79 2.89 -2.42 0.10
CA PHE A 79 1.48 -2.75 0.27
C PHE A 79 0.68 -2.36 -0.97
N LEU A 80 0.86 -1.17 -1.55
CA LEU A 80 0.21 -0.78 -2.82
C LEU A 80 0.56 -1.72 -3.99
N HIS A 81 1.83 -2.13 -4.11
CA HIS A 81 2.27 -3.10 -5.12
C HIS A 81 1.72 -4.51 -4.87
N GLY A 82 1.53 -4.90 -3.60
CA GLY A 82 0.88 -6.17 -3.23
C GLY A 82 -0.64 -6.13 -3.39
N VAL A 83 -1.27 -4.97 -3.18
CA VAL A 83 -2.70 -4.68 -3.41
C VAL A 83 -3.03 -4.75 -4.91
N THR A 84 -2.03 -4.69 -5.79
CA THR A 84 -2.22 -4.96 -7.22
C THR A 84 -2.52 -6.43 -7.55
N ILE A 85 -2.46 -7.35 -6.56
CA ILE A 85 -2.91 -8.76 -6.74
C ILE A 85 -4.41 -8.94 -6.43
N ARG A 86 -5.11 -7.97 -5.82
CA ARG A 86 -6.56 -8.07 -5.54
C ARG A 86 -7.40 -6.86 -5.97
N GLY A 87 -6.99 -6.17 -7.04
CA GLY A 87 -7.81 -5.14 -7.70
C GLY A 87 -8.71 -5.65 -8.83
N ALA A 88 -8.67 -6.94 -9.18
CA ALA A 88 -9.42 -7.51 -10.31
C ALA A 88 -10.65 -8.34 -9.89
N ASN A 89 -11.28 -8.07 -8.74
CA ASN A 89 -12.50 -8.79 -8.35
C ASN A 89 -13.56 -7.96 -7.62
N THR A 90 -13.77 -6.71 -8.07
CA THR A 90 -15.02 -6.00 -7.81
C THR A 90 -15.72 -5.67 -9.12
N ARG A 91 -16.36 -6.71 -9.69
CA ARG A 91 -17.48 -6.76 -10.66
C ARG A 91 -17.46 -8.20 -11.21
N ARG A 92 -18.48 -9.04 -11.06
CA ARG A 92 -19.90 -8.81 -11.33
C ARG A 92 -20.78 -9.81 -10.57
N HIS A 93 -22.02 -9.37 -10.35
CA HIS A 93 -23.28 -10.11 -10.19
C HIS A 93 -23.27 -11.61 -10.46
#